data_AF-A0A1I7FRW4-F1
#
_entry.id   AF-A0A1I7FRW4-F1
#
_cell.length_a   1.000
_cell.length_b   1.000
_cell.length_c   1.000
_cell.angle_alpha   90.00
_cell.angle_beta   90.00
_cell.angle_gamma   90.00
#
_symmetry.space_group_name_H-M   'P 1'
#
loop_
_entity.id
_entity.type
_entity.pdbx_description
1 polymer ?
#
loop_
_entity_poly.entity_id
_entity_poly.type
_entity_poly.pdbx_seq_one_letter_code
_entity_poly.pdbx_strand_id
1 'polypeptide(L)'
;MNLCSVVLIFILSFFNNGAATYTASGKASFYADRMHGQRTASGERYDKKLFTAAHATLPFNTKVRVTNLKNGKSVIVKINDRMARSRYKVIDVSRAAAVELDMVRDGMVEVQLKEVEETQPAQQEAPVTVSEADTSSSR
;
A
#
# COMPACT_ATOMS: atom_id res chain seq x y z
N MET A 1 -28.62 41.23 -9.62
CA MET A 1 -27.96 39.91 -9.47
C MET A 1 -27.97 39.60 -7.99
N ASN A 2 -28.74 38.59 -7.58
CA ASN A 2 -29.21 38.45 -6.21
C ASN A 2 -28.08 37.99 -5.29
N LEU A 3 -27.83 38.78 -4.24
CA LEU A 3 -26.78 38.59 -3.24
C LEU A 3 -26.81 37.19 -2.59
N CYS A 4 -27.99 36.57 -2.51
CA CYS A 4 -28.18 35.23 -1.97
C CYS A 4 -27.53 34.11 -2.82
N SER A 5 -27.31 34.31 -4.13
CA SER A 5 -26.75 33.26 -4.99
C SER A 5 -25.22 33.16 -4.90
N VAL A 6 -24.54 34.24 -4.47
CA VAL A 6 -23.07 34.28 -4.33
C VAL A 6 -22.64 33.73 -2.96
N VAL A 7 -23.48 33.87 -1.92
CA VAL A 7 -23.26 33.29 -0.58
C VAL A 7 -23.33 31.76 -0.62
N LEU A 8 -24.14 31.17 -1.50
CA LEU A 8 -24.25 29.71 -1.65
C LEU A 8 -22.99 29.06 -2.27
N ILE A 9 -22.22 29.82 -3.04
CA ILE A 9 -20.98 29.34 -3.71
C ILE A 9 -19.77 29.42 -2.76
N PHE A 10 -19.80 30.31 -1.76
CA PHE A 10 -18.72 30.46 -0.78
C PHE A 10 -18.72 29.40 0.33
N ILE A 11 -19.86 28.73 0.60
CA ILE A 11 -19.96 27.68 1.64
C ILE A 11 -19.49 26.30 1.12
N LEU A 12 -19.42 26.09 -0.19
CA LEU A 12 -18.89 24.84 -0.80
C LEU A 12 -17.39 24.91 -1.12
N SER A 13 -16.74 26.01 -0.78
CA SER A 13 -15.31 26.20 -1.00
C SER A 13 -14.52 25.62 0.18
N PHE A 14 -13.94 24.43 -0.05
CA PHE A 14 -12.76 23.91 0.64
C PHE A 14 -12.96 23.27 2.03
N PHE A 15 -13.79 22.24 2.15
CA PHE A 15 -13.33 21.08 2.93
C PHE A 15 -12.31 20.31 2.09
N ASN A 16 -11.11 20.88 1.93
CA ASN A 16 -9.94 20.12 1.51
C ASN A 16 -9.58 19.20 2.69
N ASN A 17 -10.31 18.08 2.82
CA ASN A 17 -9.93 16.99 3.71
C ASN A 17 -8.68 16.33 3.10
N GLY A 18 -7.53 16.98 3.26
CA GLY A 18 -6.26 16.27 3.16
C GLY A 18 -6.25 15.24 4.28
N ALA A 19 -6.68 14.02 3.99
CA ALA A 19 -6.62 12.92 4.94
C ALA A 19 -5.18 12.83 5.45
N ALA A 20 -5.00 12.95 6.76
CA ALA A 20 -3.68 12.82 7.36
C ALA A 20 -3.16 11.39 7.10
N THR A 21 -2.22 11.24 6.16
CA THR A 21 -1.62 9.94 5.83
C THR A 21 -0.81 9.43 7.03
N TYR A 22 -1.05 8.19 7.44
CA TYR A 22 -0.30 7.60 8.55
C TYR A 22 1.20 7.52 8.23
N THR A 23 2.02 7.97 9.18
CA THR A 23 3.47 7.80 9.14
C THR A 23 4.00 7.37 10.51
N ALA A 24 5.02 6.51 10.50
CA ALA A 24 5.69 6.07 11.72
C ALA A 24 7.10 5.56 11.40
N SER A 25 7.97 5.50 12.40
CA SER A 25 9.28 4.86 12.29
C SER A 25 9.53 3.95 13.48
N GLY A 26 10.33 2.91 13.26
CA GLY A 26 10.76 1.96 14.29
C GLY A 26 11.21 0.65 13.66
N LYS A 27 11.40 -0.40 14.46
CA LYS A 27 11.88 -1.68 13.89
C LYS A 27 10.79 -2.40 13.10
N ALA A 28 11.22 -3.10 12.07
CA ALA A 28 10.48 -4.17 11.42
C ALA A 28 11.09 -5.52 11.78
N SER A 29 10.26 -6.57 11.82
CA SER A 29 10.72 -7.96 11.70
C SER A 29 9.90 -8.68 10.63
N PHE A 30 10.08 -9.98 10.45
CA PHE A 30 9.32 -10.75 9.48
C PHE A 30 8.88 -12.12 10.00
N TYR A 31 7.82 -12.65 9.41
CA TYR A 31 7.27 -13.94 9.82
C TYR A 31 8.21 -15.12 9.58
N ALA A 32 8.18 -16.07 10.51
CA ALA A 32 8.86 -17.36 10.34
C ALA A 32 8.18 -18.22 9.27
N ASP A 33 8.96 -19.03 8.54
CA ASP A 33 8.46 -19.86 7.43
C ASP A 33 7.34 -20.83 7.85
N ARG A 34 7.37 -21.32 9.09
CA ARG A 34 6.36 -22.22 9.66
C ARG A 34 4.94 -21.63 9.74
N MET A 35 4.82 -20.31 9.62
CA MET A 35 3.52 -19.64 9.68
C MET A 35 2.76 -19.74 8.36
N HIS A 36 3.41 -20.14 7.27
CA HIS A 36 2.77 -20.27 5.96
C HIS A 36 1.50 -21.14 6.05
N GLY A 37 0.41 -20.63 5.50
CA GLY A 37 -0.90 -21.27 5.49
C GLY A 37 -1.73 -21.06 6.77
N GLN A 38 -1.17 -20.51 7.85
CA GLN A 38 -1.94 -20.20 9.06
C GLN A 38 -2.92 -19.03 8.81
N ARG A 39 -4.02 -18.99 9.55
CA ARG A 39 -4.98 -17.88 9.46
C ARG A 39 -4.42 -16.64 10.15
N THR A 40 -4.52 -15.49 9.49
CA THR A 40 -4.24 -14.17 10.06
C THR A 40 -5.48 -13.62 10.78
N ALA A 41 -5.32 -12.51 11.49
CA ALA A 41 -6.43 -11.80 12.14
C ALA A 41 -7.47 -11.22 11.16
N SER A 42 -7.14 -11.01 9.88
CA SER A 42 -8.15 -10.67 8.87
C SER A 42 -8.99 -11.88 8.41
N GLY A 43 -8.57 -13.10 8.77
CA GLY A 43 -9.16 -14.36 8.32
C GLY A 43 -8.53 -14.93 7.05
N GLU A 44 -7.68 -14.18 6.36
CA GLU A 44 -6.88 -14.67 5.23
C GLU A 44 -5.86 -15.72 5.70
N ARG A 45 -5.40 -16.60 4.80
CA ARG A 45 -4.23 -17.45 5.08
C ARG A 45 -2.96 -16.68 4.77
N TYR A 46 -2.00 -16.73 5.67
CA TYR A 46 -0.68 -16.13 5.44
C TYR A 46 0.05 -16.85 4.30
N ASP A 47 0.35 -16.11 3.24
CA ASP A 47 1.24 -16.56 2.17
C ASP A 47 2.56 -15.80 2.24
N LYS A 48 3.66 -16.54 2.41
CA LYS A 48 5.00 -15.97 2.52
C LYS A 48 5.48 -15.29 1.24
N LYS A 49 4.83 -15.59 0.11
CA LYS A 49 5.13 -15.03 -1.23
C LYS A 49 4.41 -13.70 -1.51
N LEU A 50 3.39 -13.36 -0.74
CA LEU A 50 2.62 -12.11 -0.91
C LEU A 50 3.23 -10.97 -0.10
N PHE A 51 3.00 -9.73 -0.53
CA PHE A 51 3.42 -8.53 0.21
C PHE A 51 2.37 -8.13 1.24
N THR A 52 2.39 -8.79 2.38
CA THR A 52 1.47 -8.53 3.50
C THR A 52 2.21 -8.26 4.80
N ALA A 53 1.52 -7.71 5.79
CA ALA A 53 2.09 -7.42 7.09
C ALA A 53 1.07 -7.45 8.23
N ALA A 54 1.58 -7.71 9.45
CA ALA A 54 0.90 -7.40 10.70
C ALA A 54 1.25 -6.00 11.17
N HIS A 55 0.23 -5.29 11.64
CA HIS A 55 0.38 -4.01 12.32
C HIS A 55 -0.59 -3.92 13.50
N ALA A 56 -0.26 -3.14 14.52
CA ALA A 56 -1.02 -3.13 15.77
C ALA A 56 -2.42 -2.50 15.66
N THR A 57 -2.59 -1.46 14.83
CA THR A 57 -3.84 -0.66 14.81
C THR A 57 -4.38 -0.31 13.43
N LEU A 58 -3.51 -0.10 12.42
CA LEU A 58 -3.94 0.18 11.05
C LEU A 58 -5.08 -0.75 10.58
N PRO A 59 -6.13 -0.22 9.94
CA PRO A 59 -7.20 -1.02 9.37
C PRO A 59 -6.66 -2.13 8.46
N PHE A 60 -7.40 -3.23 8.38
CA PHE A 60 -7.08 -4.24 7.37
C PHE A 60 -7.27 -3.63 5.97
N ASN A 61 -6.49 -4.13 5.01
CA ASN A 61 -6.37 -3.63 3.64
C ASN A 61 -5.71 -2.26 3.47
N THR A 62 -5.33 -1.57 4.55
CA THR A 62 -4.43 -0.42 4.44
C THR A 62 -3.13 -0.84 3.74
N LYS A 63 -2.70 -0.05 2.75
CA LYS A 63 -1.41 -0.23 2.07
C LYS A 63 -0.38 0.71 2.68
N VAL A 64 0.79 0.17 2.98
CA VAL A 64 1.89 0.92 3.61
C VAL A 64 3.16 0.69 2.80
N ARG A 65 3.80 1.78 2.38
CA ARG A 65 5.19 1.74 1.96
C ARG A 65 6.07 1.57 3.19
N VAL A 66 6.84 0.50 3.22
CA VAL A 66 7.87 0.22 4.22
C VAL A 66 9.21 0.55 3.57
N THR A 67 10.01 1.38 4.20
CA THR A 67 11.36 1.73 3.73
C THR A 67 12.39 1.31 4.77
N ASN A 68 13.35 0.47 4.39
CA ASN A 68 14.48 0.11 5.24
C ASN A 68 15.46 1.29 5.30
N LEU A 69 15.65 1.87 6.48
CA LEU A 69 16.45 3.09 6.66
C LEU A 69 17.96 2.84 6.52
N LYS A 70 18.41 1.59 6.62
CA LYS A 70 19.82 1.22 6.45
C LYS A 70 20.28 1.26 4.99
N ASN A 71 19.40 0.91 4.04
CA ASN A 71 19.76 0.74 2.63
C ASN A 71 18.85 1.49 1.64
N GLY A 72 17.79 2.16 2.11
CA GLY A 72 16.84 2.93 1.29
C GLY A 72 15.88 2.09 0.46
N LYS A 73 15.95 0.75 0.50
CA LYS A 73 15.02 -0.12 -0.24
C LYS A 73 13.63 -0.02 0.36
N SER A 74 12.60 -0.10 -0.49
CA SER A 74 11.20 0.01 -0.04
C SER A 74 10.28 -0.97 -0.76
N VAL A 75 9.20 -1.35 -0.09
CA VAL A 75 8.16 -2.24 -0.62
C VAL A 75 6.80 -1.79 -0.08
N ILE A 76 5.74 -1.93 -0.88
CA ILE A 76 4.37 -1.68 -0.41
C ILE A 76 3.77 -3.01 0.06
N VAL A 77 3.26 -3.02 1.28
CA VAL A 77 2.57 -4.18 1.87
C VAL A 77 1.13 -3.85 2.20
N LYS A 78 0.27 -4.87 2.16
CA LYS A 78 -1.12 -4.81 2.65
C LYS A 78 -1.19 -5.26 4.11
N ILE A 79 -1.85 -4.48 4.97
CA ILE A 79 -2.13 -4.92 6.35
C ILE A 79 -3.23 -5.98 6.33
N ASN A 80 -2.90 -7.21 6.74
CA ASN A 80 -3.88 -8.31 6.83
C ASN A 80 -3.77 -9.11 8.13
N ASP A 81 -2.94 -8.67 9.06
CA ASP A 81 -2.79 -9.34 10.35
C ASP A 81 -2.58 -8.33 11.49
N ARG A 82 -2.55 -8.85 12.72
CA ARG A 82 -2.36 -8.08 13.94
C ARG A 82 -1.13 -8.56 14.69
N MET A 83 -0.39 -7.61 15.23
CA MET A 83 0.63 -7.85 16.24
C MET A 83 0.29 -7.09 17.52
N ALA A 84 0.82 -7.54 18.66
CA ALA A 84 0.71 -6.79 19.91
C ALA A 84 1.34 -5.40 19.76
N ARG A 85 0.74 -4.38 20.41
CA ARG A 85 1.38 -3.06 20.50
C ARG A 85 2.73 -3.21 21.20
N SER A 86 3.78 -2.73 20.55
CA SER A 86 5.16 -2.83 21.03
C SER A 86 5.85 -1.48 20.91
N ARG A 87 6.63 -1.12 21.94
CA ARG A 87 7.54 0.04 21.88
C ARG A 87 8.78 -0.21 21.03
N TYR A 88 9.03 -1.46 20.66
CA TYR A 88 10.28 -1.89 20.03
C TYR A 88 10.16 -2.17 18.53
N LYS A 89 8.95 -2.43 18.03
CA LYS A 89 8.69 -2.86 16.66
C LYS A 89 7.34 -2.32 16.20
N VAL A 90 7.30 -1.76 15.00
CA VAL A 90 6.11 -1.13 14.42
C VAL A 90 5.40 -2.04 13.43
N ILE A 91 6.10 -2.99 12.82
CA ILE A 91 5.52 -3.85 11.77
C ILE A 91 6.18 -5.23 11.71
N ASP A 92 5.38 -6.24 11.34
CA ASP A 92 5.85 -7.57 10.95
C ASP A 92 5.51 -7.83 9.49
N VAL A 93 6.53 -7.88 8.62
CA VAL A 93 6.34 -8.06 7.19
C VAL A 93 6.38 -9.54 6.77
N SER A 94 5.85 -9.86 5.60
CA SER A 94 5.99 -11.19 5.01
C SER A 94 7.44 -11.51 4.64
N ARG A 95 7.73 -12.80 4.37
CA ARG A 95 9.06 -13.23 3.94
C ARG A 95 9.46 -12.59 2.61
N ALA A 96 8.53 -12.51 1.64
CA ALA A 96 8.78 -11.83 0.36
C ALA A 96 9.11 -10.34 0.56
N ALA A 97 8.36 -9.62 1.39
CA ALA A 97 8.65 -8.22 1.69
C ALA A 97 10.02 -8.05 2.39
N ALA A 98 10.39 -8.96 3.28
CA ALA A 98 11.71 -8.95 3.92
C ALA A 98 12.87 -9.16 2.95
N VAL A 99 12.66 -9.95 1.88
CA VAL A 99 13.64 -10.13 0.79
C VAL A 99 13.79 -8.83 0.00
N GLU A 100 12.69 -8.18 -0.38
CA GLU A 100 12.72 -6.89 -1.11
C GLU A 100 13.39 -5.77 -0.29
N LEU A 101 13.15 -5.75 1.03
CA LEU A 101 13.79 -4.82 1.96
C LEU A 101 15.25 -5.18 2.26
N ASP A 102 15.72 -6.34 1.80
CA ASP A 102 17.07 -6.88 2.05
C ASP A 102 17.40 -6.93 3.55
N MET A 103 16.46 -7.46 4.33
CA MET A 103 16.55 -7.55 5.80
C MET A 103 16.56 -8.97 6.33
N VAL A 104 16.50 -9.99 5.47
CA VAL A 104 16.43 -11.41 5.89
C VAL A 104 17.64 -11.81 6.75
N ARG A 105 18.85 -11.37 6.38
CA ARG A 105 20.08 -11.66 7.14
C ARG A 105 20.13 -10.91 8.48
N ASP A 106 19.65 -9.67 8.50
CA ASP A 106 19.64 -8.82 9.69
C ASP A 106 18.56 -9.26 10.71
N GLY A 107 17.49 -9.91 10.24
CA GLY A 107 16.36 -10.33 11.08
C GLY A 107 15.42 -9.18 11.42
N MET A 108 15.98 -8.07 11.90
CA MET A 108 15.29 -6.84 12.26
C MET A 108 16.07 -5.62 11.77
N VAL A 109 15.36 -4.61 11.25
CA VAL A 109 15.95 -3.35 10.78
C VAL A 109 15.06 -2.17 11.16
N GLU A 110 15.64 -0.98 11.24
CA GLU A 110 14.87 0.26 11.38
C GLU A 110 14.17 0.59 10.05
N VAL A 111 12.88 0.89 10.11
CA VAL A 111 12.06 1.24 8.95
C VAL A 111 11.28 2.52 9.15
N GLN A 112 10.93 3.16 8.05
CA GLN A 112 9.87 4.17 7.99
C GLN A 112 8.65 3.57 7.30
N LEU A 113 7.48 3.83 7.87
CA LEU A 113 6.16 3.49 7.35
C LEU A 113 5.50 4.75 6.81
N LYS A 114 4.91 4.64 5.62
CA LYS A 114 4.03 5.66 5.06
C LYS A 114 2.81 4.99 4.41
N GLU A 115 1.63 5.32 4.87
CA GLU A 115 0.39 4.90 4.22
C GLU A 115 0.33 5.47 2.80
N VAL A 116 -0.12 4.62 1.86
CA VAL A 116 -0.27 4.99 0.46
C VAL A 116 -1.72 4.85 0.07
N GLU A 117 -2.27 5.89 -0.54
CA GLU A 117 -3.59 5.83 -1.15
C GLU A 117 -3.49 5.02 -2.44
N GLU A 118 -4.48 4.16 -2.69
CA GLU A 118 -4.68 3.64 -4.04
C GLU A 118 -5.21 4.78 -4.90
N THR A 119 -4.32 5.45 -5.63
CA THR A 119 -4.76 6.12 -6.85
C THR A 119 -5.25 5.01 -7.76
N GLN A 120 -6.57 4.86 -7.89
CA GLN A 120 -7.16 4.00 -8.92
C GLN A 120 -6.46 4.37 -10.22
N PRO A 121 -5.87 3.41 -10.97
CA PRO A 121 -5.34 3.72 -12.27
C PRO A 121 -6.50 4.31 -13.07
N ALA A 122 -6.36 5.58 -13.48
CA ALA A 122 -7.19 6.14 -14.53
C ALA A 122 -7.23 5.08 -15.63
N GLN A 123 -8.43 4.70 -16.06
CA GLN A 123 -8.64 3.77 -17.16
C GLN A 123 -7.64 4.14 -18.25
N GLN A 124 -6.64 3.28 -18.46
CA GLN A 124 -5.87 3.32 -19.69
C GLN A 124 -6.88 2.96 -20.76
N GLU A 125 -7.49 3.99 -21.36
CA GLU A 125 -7.99 3.92 -22.73
C GLU A 125 -6.82 3.41 -23.56
N ALA A 126 -6.84 2.10 -23.81
CA ALA A 126 -5.87 1.46 -24.68
C ALA A 126 -5.94 2.18 -26.04
N PRO A 127 -4.81 2.44 -26.70
CA PRO A 127 -4.82 2.99 -28.05
C PRO A 127 -5.60 2.03 -28.94
N VAL A 128 -6.72 2.51 -29.49
CA VAL A 128 -7.44 1.83 -30.56
C VAL A 128 -6.46 1.65 -31.70
N THR A 129 -5.96 0.43 -31.86
CA THR A 129 -5.15 0.05 -33.01
C THR A 129 -6.08 0.05 -34.22
N VAL A 130 -5.93 1.07 -35.06
CA VAL A 130 -6.55 1.08 -36.39
C VAL A 130 -5.85 -0.03 -37.18
N SER A 131 -6.54 -1.14 -37.42
CA SER A 131 -6.07 -2.14 -38.38
C SER A 131 -6.27 -1.58 -39.78
N GLU A 132 -5.19 -1.18 -40.44
CA GLU A 132 -5.13 -1.12 -41.89
C GLU A 132 -5.24 -2.55 -42.43
N ALA A 133 -6.34 -2.86 -43.10
CA ALA A 133 -6.48 -4.04 -43.93
C ALA A 133 -6.61 -3.59 -45.39
N ASP A 134 -5.63 -4.01 -46.17
CA ASP A 134 -5.52 -3.98 -47.62
C ASP A 134 -6.82 -4.35 -48.35
N THR A 135 -7.16 -3.64 -49.41
CA THR A 135 -7.50 -4.31 -50.68
C THR A 135 -7.28 -3.37 -51.86
N SER A 136 -6.15 -3.56 -52.53
CA SER A 136 -5.99 -3.20 -53.94
C SER A 136 -6.61 -4.30 -54.83
N SER A 137 -7.05 -3.90 -56.02
CA SER A 137 -7.43 -4.71 -57.20
C SER A 137 -8.89 -5.17 -57.32
N SER A 138 -9.66 -4.55 -58.23
CA SER A 138 -9.82 -5.08 -59.60
C SER A 138 -10.83 -4.27 -60.44
N ARG A 139 -10.43 -3.93 -61.67
CA ARG A 139 -11.23 -3.54 -62.87
C ARG A 139 -12.11 -2.28 -62.84
#